data_AF-F7CGS6-F1
#
_entry.id   AF-F7CGS6-F1
#
_cell.length_a   1.000
_cell.length_b   1.000
_cell.length_c   1.000
_cell.angle_alpha   90.00
_cell.angle_beta   90.00
_cell.angle_gamma   90.00
#
_symmetry.space_group_name_H-M   'P 1'
#
loop_
_entity.id
_entity.type
_entity.pdbx_description
1 polymer ?
#
loop_
_entity_poly.entity_id
_entity_poly.type
_entity_poly.pdbx_seq_one_letter_code
_entity_poly.pdbx_strand_id
1 'polypeptide(L)'
;MLRLKWIFATTLLIFCFGFCVLLLNLQDFCTICRKRIYSPSLRSATVRETFQLRPKIQCERNPPFLVLLVTTTHSQKEARNVIRQTWGKERLIGDKLVSTYFLLGAGTNPRLQGELTGESNTYNDIIQRDFIDSYYNLTLKTIMGIEWICTHCPQTTFVMKTDTDMFVNPLYLVELLVKKNQTTDVFTGSLRLHDAPIRNNHS
;
A
#
# COMPACT_ATOMS: atom_id res chain seq x y z
N MET A 1 8.26 21.61 -57.63
CA MET A 1 7.49 20.51 -57.00
C MET A 1 8.26 19.72 -55.92
N LEU A 2 9.59 19.55 -55.99
CA LEU A 2 10.35 18.81 -54.96
C LEU A 2 10.49 19.54 -53.61
N ARG A 3 10.76 20.85 -53.58
CA ARG A 3 10.96 21.60 -52.32
C ARG A 3 9.75 21.60 -51.38
N LEU A 4 8.52 21.56 -51.91
CA LEU A 4 7.30 21.54 -51.10
C LEU A 4 7.10 20.19 -50.40
N LYS A 5 7.51 19.07 -51.04
CA LYS A 5 7.42 17.72 -50.45
C LYS A 5 8.31 17.55 -49.21
N TRP A 6 9.49 18.17 -49.21
CA TRP A 6 10.41 18.15 -48.05
C TRP A 6 9.90 18.98 -46.87
N ILE A 7 9.21 20.09 -47.13
CA ILE A 7 8.60 20.91 -46.09
C ILE A 7 7.48 20.13 -45.40
N PHE A 8 6.59 19.48 -46.17
CA PHE A 8 5.52 18.65 -45.59
C PHE A 8 6.05 17.44 -44.81
N ALA A 9 7.10 16.78 -45.31
CA ALA A 9 7.72 15.66 -44.62
C ALA A 9 8.39 16.07 -43.29
N THR A 10 9.06 17.22 -43.26
CA THR A 10 9.71 17.74 -42.05
C THR A 10 8.70 18.22 -41.02
N THR A 11 7.60 18.87 -41.42
CA THR A 11 6.53 19.26 -40.50
C THR A 11 5.81 18.04 -39.90
N LEU A 12 5.59 16.98 -40.68
CA LEU A 12 4.94 15.76 -40.21
C LEU A 12 5.82 14.99 -39.20
N LEU A 13 7.14 14.94 -39.45
CA LEU A 13 8.11 14.34 -38.52
C LEU A 13 8.19 15.09 -37.19
N ILE A 14 8.17 16.43 -37.21
CA ILE A 14 8.17 17.25 -35.99
C ILE A 14 6.87 17.03 -35.19
N PHE A 15 5.73 16.92 -35.87
CA PHE A 15 4.44 16.66 -35.21
C PHE A 15 4.38 15.25 -34.60
N CYS A 16 4.87 14.23 -35.32
CA CYS A 16 4.97 12.87 -34.80
C CYS A 16 5.94 12.76 -33.61
N PHE A 17 7.08 13.45 -33.67
CA PHE A 17 8.04 13.46 -32.57
C PHE A 17 7.47 14.21 -31.35
N GLY A 18 6.82 15.34 -31.56
CA GLY A 18 6.12 16.10 -30.51
C GLY A 18 4.98 15.30 -29.88
N PHE A 19 4.17 14.60 -30.68
CA PHE A 19 3.08 13.75 -30.19
C PHE A 19 3.59 12.50 -29.48
N CYS A 20 4.70 11.91 -29.95
CA CYS A 20 5.36 10.78 -29.28
C CYS A 20 5.96 11.21 -27.93
N VAL A 21 6.59 12.38 -27.86
CA VAL A 21 7.06 12.97 -26.59
C VAL A 21 5.87 13.29 -25.67
N LEU A 22 4.73 13.77 -26.19
CA LEU A 22 3.52 14.00 -25.40
C LEU A 22 2.96 12.69 -24.82
N LEU A 23 2.94 11.60 -25.61
CA LEU A 23 2.51 10.27 -25.19
C LEU A 23 3.48 9.63 -24.20
N LEU A 24 4.80 9.83 -24.36
CA LEU A 24 5.82 9.35 -23.41
C LEU A 24 5.80 10.11 -22.08
N ASN A 25 5.33 11.37 -22.07
CA ASN A 25 5.17 12.17 -20.84
C ASN A 25 3.81 11.97 -20.13
N LEU A 26 2.88 11.19 -20.70
CA LEU A 26 1.58 10.88 -20.11
C LEU A 26 1.63 9.68 -19.13
N GLN A 27 2.78 9.03 -18.99
CA GLN A 27 2.97 7.83 -18.17
C GLN A 27 3.48 8.11 -16.74
N ASP A 28 3.46 9.38 -16.32
CA ASP A 28 4.14 9.85 -15.11
C ASP A 28 3.23 10.17 -13.91
N PHE A 29 1.95 9.79 -13.97
CA PHE A 29 1.01 9.99 -12.87
C PHE A 29 1.08 8.87 -11.80
N CYS A 30 2.16 8.85 -11.01
CA CYS A 30 2.15 8.30 -9.65
C CYS A 30 3.30 8.92 -8.83
N THR A 31 3.11 10.14 -8.35
CA THR A 31 4.17 10.99 -7.79
C THR A 31 4.65 10.54 -6.40
N ILE A 32 3.85 9.76 -5.67
CA ILE A 32 4.19 9.29 -4.31
C ILE A 32 5.08 8.03 -4.34
N CYS A 33 4.88 7.13 -5.31
CA CYS A 33 5.73 5.93 -5.43
C CYS A 33 6.99 6.14 -6.27
N ARG A 34 6.99 7.06 -7.25
CA ARG A 34 8.08 7.15 -8.24
C ARG A 34 9.34 7.89 -7.77
N LYS A 35 9.21 8.90 -6.89
CA LYS A 35 10.36 9.78 -6.57
C LYS A 35 11.48 9.15 -5.75
N ARG A 36 11.34 7.91 -5.24
CA ARG A 36 12.40 7.26 -4.45
C ARG A 36 13.39 6.40 -5.24
N ILE A 37 13.18 6.18 -6.55
CA ILE A 37 14.04 5.28 -7.33
C ILE A 37 15.20 6.02 -8.05
N TYR A 38 15.16 7.35 -8.21
CA TYR A 38 16.16 8.09 -9.01
C TYR A 38 16.89 9.22 -8.25
N SER A 39 17.38 8.94 -7.03
CA SER A 39 18.38 9.79 -6.38
C SER A 39 19.67 8.99 -6.16
N PRO A 40 20.75 9.23 -6.94
CA PRO A 40 21.96 8.42 -6.87
C PRO A 40 22.80 8.64 -5.60
N SER A 41 22.43 9.58 -4.73
CA SER A 41 23.21 9.97 -3.54
C SER A 41 22.68 9.45 -2.21
N LEU A 42 21.63 8.60 -2.20
CA LEU A 42 21.23 7.83 -1.00
C LEU A 42 21.41 6.32 -1.21
N ARG A 43 22.53 5.91 -1.80
CA ARG A 43 23.09 4.58 -1.55
C ARG A 43 23.83 4.61 -0.21
N SER A 44 23.08 4.63 0.88
CA SER A 44 23.62 4.27 2.19
C SER A 44 23.20 2.85 2.49
N ALA A 45 24.14 1.93 2.30
CA ALA A 45 24.28 0.61 2.91
C ALA A 45 22.99 -0.21 3.17
N THR A 46 22.83 -1.30 2.40
CA THR A 46 22.29 -2.59 2.88
C THR A 46 21.10 -2.55 3.82
N VAL A 47 19.89 -2.51 3.27
CA VAL A 47 18.73 -3.11 3.95
C VAL A 47 18.13 -4.13 2.98
N ARG A 48 18.79 -5.30 2.88
CA ARG A 48 18.08 -6.52 2.51
C ARG A 48 17.22 -6.91 3.73
N GLU A 49 16.19 -6.15 4.05
CA GLU A 49 15.20 -6.60 5.06
C GLU A 49 14.10 -7.35 4.33
N THR A 50 14.41 -8.61 4.08
CA THR A 50 13.44 -9.59 3.59
C THR A 50 12.29 -9.70 4.59
N PHE A 51 11.06 -9.54 4.11
CA PHE A 51 9.87 -9.89 4.88
C PHE A 51 9.98 -11.34 5.37
N GLN A 52 9.82 -11.54 6.68
CA GLN A 52 9.90 -12.85 7.32
C GLN A 52 8.71 -13.72 6.89
N LEU A 53 7.51 -13.14 6.92
CA LEU A 53 6.30 -13.69 6.33
C LEU A 53 5.75 -12.68 5.34
N ARG A 54 5.31 -13.16 4.19
CA ARG A 54 4.67 -12.34 3.17
C ARG A 54 3.62 -13.15 2.42
N PRO A 55 2.51 -12.51 2.04
CA PRO A 55 1.49 -13.20 1.27
C PRO A 55 1.95 -13.33 -0.19
N LYS A 56 1.64 -14.47 -0.80
CA LYS A 56 1.88 -14.74 -2.22
C LYS A 56 0.72 -14.17 -3.03
N ILE A 57 0.85 -12.93 -3.48
CA ILE A 57 -0.21 -12.22 -4.22
C ILE A 57 0.20 -11.99 -5.67
N GLN A 58 -0.78 -11.97 -6.58
CA GLN A 58 -0.58 -11.69 -8.00
C GLN A 58 -1.17 -10.32 -8.36
N CYS A 59 -0.68 -9.25 -7.71
CA CYS A 59 -1.23 -7.90 -7.87
C CYS A 59 -1.19 -7.40 -9.32
N GLU A 60 -0.21 -7.83 -10.10
CA GLU A 60 -0.10 -7.47 -11.53
C GLU A 60 -1.29 -7.95 -12.37
N ARG A 61 -1.93 -9.06 -11.99
CA ARG A 61 -3.05 -9.65 -12.74
C ARG A 61 -4.41 -9.16 -12.24
N ASN A 62 -4.55 -8.98 -10.93
CA ASN A 62 -5.80 -8.57 -10.32
C ASN A 62 -5.51 -7.64 -9.13
N PRO A 63 -5.19 -6.36 -9.40
CA PRO A 63 -4.85 -5.43 -8.34
C PRO A 63 -6.09 -5.08 -7.51
N PRO A 64 -6.03 -5.13 -6.17
CA PRO A 64 -7.11 -4.65 -5.33
C PRO A 64 -7.32 -3.15 -5.53
N PHE A 65 -8.59 -2.74 -5.63
CA PHE A 65 -8.96 -1.33 -5.61
C PHE A 65 -8.62 -0.69 -4.26
N LEU A 66 -8.89 -1.42 -3.17
CA LEU A 66 -8.61 -0.98 -1.81
C LEU A 66 -7.88 -2.10 -1.04
N VAL A 67 -6.76 -1.76 -0.43
CA VAL A 67 -6.06 -2.61 0.53
C VAL A 67 -6.26 -2.08 1.95
N LEU A 68 -6.76 -2.94 2.84
CA LEU A 68 -6.85 -2.68 4.27
C LEU A 68 -5.62 -3.27 4.96
N LEU A 69 -4.77 -2.40 5.51
CA LEU A 69 -3.62 -2.78 6.33
C LEU A 69 -3.99 -2.70 7.81
N VAL A 70 -4.14 -3.86 8.45
CA VAL A 70 -4.56 -3.97 9.85
C VAL A 70 -3.35 -4.24 10.74
N THR A 71 -3.06 -3.33 11.64
CA THR A 71 -1.99 -3.48 12.64
C THR A 71 -2.45 -4.42 13.75
N THR A 72 -1.69 -5.48 14.00
CA THR A 72 -2.02 -6.52 14.99
C THR A 72 -0.76 -7.09 15.64
N THR A 73 -0.90 -7.94 16.64
CA THR A 73 0.18 -8.62 17.37
C THR A 73 -0.04 -10.14 17.35
N HIS A 74 0.98 -10.94 17.68
CA HIS A 74 0.86 -12.41 17.65
C HIS A 74 -0.33 -12.94 18.47
N SER A 75 -0.56 -12.37 19.65
CA SER A 75 -1.62 -12.79 20.57
C SER A 75 -3.03 -12.45 20.10
N GLN A 76 -3.20 -11.53 19.14
CA GLN A 76 -4.50 -11.09 18.65
C GLN A 76 -5.05 -11.96 17.51
N LYS A 77 -4.88 -13.29 17.60
CA LYS A 77 -5.33 -14.23 16.57
C LYS A 77 -6.85 -14.22 16.41
N GLU A 78 -7.57 -14.16 17.51
CA GLU A 78 -9.03 -14.10 17.56
C GLU A 78 -9.54 -12.83 16.88
N ALA A 79 -8.88 -11.68 17.14
CA ALA A 79 -9.23 -10.42 16.49
C ALA A 79 -9.05 -10.51 14.97
N ARG A 80 -7.92 -11.07 14.49
CA ARG A 80 -7.71 -11.32 13.05
C ARG A 80 -8.80 -12.19 12.46
N ASN A 81 -9.18 -13.26 13.15
CA ASN A 81 -10.26 -14.16 12.70
C ASN A 81 -11.61 -13.47 12.62
N VAL A 82 -11.97 -12.66 13.62
CA VAL A 82 -13.20 -11.85 13.58
C VAL A 82 -13.18 -10.89 12.40
N ILE A 83 -12.06 -10.20 12.16
CA ILE A 83 -11.92 -9.27 11.03
C ILE A 83 -12.08 -10.00 9.70
N ARG A 84 -11.43 -11.17 9.51
CA ARG A 84 -11.59 -12.02 8.32
C ARG A 84 -13.03 -12.45 8.07
N GLN A 85 -13.79 -12.72 9.14
CA GLN A 85 -15.17 -13.18 9.07
C GLN A 85 -16.18 -12.03 8.91
N THR A 86 -15.77 -10.79 9.20
CA THR A 86 -16.66 -9.62 9.22
C THR A 86 -16.27 -8.60 8.17
N TRP A 87 -15.75 -7.43 8.57
CA TRP A 87 -15.51 -6.30 7.68
C TRP A 87 -14.25 -6.45 6.82
N GLY A 88 -13.24 -7.19 7.28
CA GLY A 88 -12.00 -7.43 6.56
C GLY A 88 -12.04 -8.59 5.57
N LYS A 89 -13.18 -9.26 5.41
CA LYS A 89 -13.34 -10.34 4.41
C LYS A 89 -13.06 -9.81 3.00
N GLU A 90 -12.15 -10.47 2.29
CA GLU A 90 -11.89 -10.20 0.86
C GLU A 90 -13.18 -10.37 0.06
N ARG A 91 -13.52 -9.34 -0.71
CA ARG A 91 -14.75 -9.33 -1.50
C ARG A 91 -14.69 -8.31 -2.64
N LEU A 92 -15.56 -8.52 -3.62
CA LEU A 92 -15.91 -7.52 -4.61
C LEU A 92 -17.08 -6.67 -4.09
N ILE A 93 -16.94 -5.36 -4.15
CA ILE A 93 -18.02 -4.39 -3.90
C ILE A 93 -18.27 -3.69 -5.23
N GLY A 94 -19.32 -4.10 -5.94
CA GLY A 94 -19.46 -3.80 -7.37
C GLY A 94 -18.33 -4.48 -8.15
N ASP A 95 -17.54 -3.70 -8.88
CA ASP A 95 -16.34 -4.15 -9.61
C ASP A 95 -15.03 -3.88 -8.84
N LYS A 96 -15.11 -3.45 -7.58
CA LYS A 96 -13.94 -3.05 -6.78
C LYS A 96 -13.53 -4.16 -5.82
N LEU A 97 -12.35 -4.73 -6.03
CA LEU A 97 -11.76 -5.71 -5.13
C LEU A 97 -11.21 -5.03 -3.87
N VAL A 98 -11.64 -5.51 -2.71
CA VAL A 98 -11.13 -5.11 -1.41
C VAL A 98 -10.42 -6.30 -0.77
N SER A 99 -9.15 -6.12 -0.41
CA SER A 99 -8.33 -7.15 0.24
C SER A 99 -7.78 -6.63 1.56
N THR A 100 -7.55 -7.52 2.52
CA THR A 100 -7.04 -7.18 3.87
C THR A 100 -5.75 -7.91 4.14
N TYR A 101 -4.76 -7.21 4.70
CA TYR A 101 -3.50 -7.79 5.17
C TYR A 101 -3.19 -7.36 6.59
N PHE A 102 -2.64 -8.28 7.36
CA PHE A 102 -2.28 -8.09 8.77
C PHE A 102 -0.79 -7.79 8.90
N LEU A 103 -0.47 -6.71 9.59
CA LEU A 103 0.90 -6.24 9.82
C LEU A 103 1.40 -6.67 11.20
N LEU A 104 2.52 -7.40 11.23
CA LEU A 104 3.16 -7.87 12.48
C LEU A 104 4.67 -7.56 12.48
N GLY A 105 5.21 -7.33 13.67
CA GLY A 105 6.66 -7.38 13.91
C GLY A 105 7.11 -8.81 14.24
N ALA A 106 8.34 -8.97 14.70
CA ALA A 106 8.86 -10.18 15.32
C ALA A 106 8.30 -10.35 16.73
N GLY A 107 7.88 -11.57 17.04
CA GLY A 107 7.44 -11.97 18.37
C GLY A 107 8.58 -12.63 19.14
N THR A 108 8.60 -12.48 20.46
CA THR A 108 9.61 -13.10 21.33
C THR A 108 9.30 -14.55 21.69
N ASN A 109 8.06 -14.99 21.49
CA ASN A 109 7.60 -16.33 21.84
C ASN A 109 7.66 -17.27 20.61
N PRO A 110 8.56 -18.27 20.58
CA PRO A 110 8.70 -19.18 19.45
C PRO A 110 7.43 -20.00 19.15
N ARG A 111 6.64 -20.32 20.17
CA ARG A 111 5.37 -21.04 19.99
C ARG A 111 4.38 -20.17 19.22
N LEU A 112 4.21 -18.91 19.63
CA LEU A 112 3.32 -17.98 18.92
C LEU A 112 3.81 -17.69 17.50
N GLN A 113 5.12 -17.66 17.28
CA GLN A 113 5.68 -17.54 15.93
C GLN A 113 5.35 -18.75 15.05
N GLY A 114 5.40 -19.97 15.61
CA GLY A 114 4.99 -21.19 14.91
C GLY A 114 3.49 -21.18 14.55
N GLU A 115 2.64 -20.76 15.49
CA GLU A 115 1.20 -20.61 15.27
C GLU A 115 0.89 -19.55 14.19
N LEU A 116 1.60 -18.41 14.20
CA LEU A 116 1.49 -17.36 13.19
C LEU A 116 1.96 -17.84 11.80
N THR A 117 3.02 -18.65 11.75
CA THR A 117 3.51 -19.23 10.50
C THR A 117 2.47 -20.18 9.90
N GLY A 118 1.85 -21.03 10.74
CA GLY A 118 0.73 -21.88 10.33
C GLY A 118 -0.45 -21.07 9.81
N GLU A 119 -0.84 -20.02 10.54
CA GLU A 119 -1.89 -19.09 10.13
C GLU A 119 -1.57 -18.42 8.78
N SER A 120 -0.34 -17.94 8.60
CA SER A 120 0.10 -17.31 7.35
C SER A 120 0.05 -18.27 6.16
N ASN A 121 0.33 -19.56 6.38
CA ASN A 121 0.23 -20.57 5.33
C ASN A 121 -1.23 -20.88 4.97
N THR A 122 -2.15 -20.80 5.94
CA THR A 122 -3.58 -21.06 5.72
C THR A 122 -4.28 -19.89 5.03
N TYR A 123 -4.06 -18.66 5.50
CA TYR A 123 -4.83 -17.49 5.05
C TYR A 123 -4.09 -16.63 4.03
N ASN A 124 -2.76 -16.73 3.94
CA ASN A 124 -1.94 -15.98 2.98
C ASN A 124 -2.22 -14.47 3.04
N ASP A 125 -2.35 -13.92 4.26
CA ASP A 125 -2.72 -12.52 4.50
C ASP A 125 -1.85 -11.82 5.56
N ILE A 126 -0.74 -12.44 5.98
CA ILE A 126 0.18 -11.91 6.99
C ILE A 126 1.44 -11.32 6.33
N ILE A 127 1.76 -10.09 6.73
CA ILE A 127 3.01 -9.39 6.41
C ILE A 127 3.78 -9.21 7.72
N GLN A 128 4.97 -9.81 7.79
CA GLN A 128 5.83 -9.76 8.97
C GLN A 128 7.24 -9.32 8.60
N ARG A 129 7.85 -8.49 9.44
CA ARG A 129 9.27 -8.11 9.37
C ARG A 129 9.94 -8.26 10.73
N ASP A 130 11.26 -8.39 10.70
CA ASP A 130 12.12 -8.59 11.86
C ASP A 130 12.39 -7.28 12.63
N PHE A 131 11.39 -6.81 13.36
CA PHE A 131 11.55 -5.78 14.39
C PHE A 131 10.67 -6.11 15.59
N ILE A 132 11.10 -5.75 16.80
CA ILE A 132 10.35 -6.07 18.02
C ILE A 132 8.93 -5.48 17.94
N ASP A 133 7.92 -6.35 18.00
CA ASP A 133 6.53 -5.91 17.99
C ASP A 133 6.17 -5.25 19.33
N SER A 134 6.13 -3.92 19.35
CA SER A 134 5.80 -3.13 20.53
C SER A 134 5.05 -1.86 20.13
N TYR A 135 4.36 -1.25 21.10
CA TYR A 135 3.65 0.00 20.91
C TYR A 135 4.56 1.11 20.35
N TYR A 136 5.79 1.23 20.85
CA TYR A 136 6.76 2.23 20.39
C TYR A 136 7.20 1.99 18.94
N ASN A 137 7.07 0.76 18.42
CA ASN A 137 7.46 0.39 17.05
C ASN A 137 6.28 0.36 16.07
N LEU A 138 5.10 0.90 16.44
CA LEU A 138 3.95 1.02 15.52
C LEU A 138 4.27 1.88 14.28
N THR A 139 5.16 2.86 14.39
CA THR A 139 5.66 3.63 13.24
C THR A 139 6.41 2.74 12.26
N LEU A 140 7.29 1.86 12.74
CA LEU A 140 8.01 0.89 11.88
C LEU A 140 7.03 -0.05 11.18
N LYS A 141 6.00 -0.51 11.90
CA LYS A 141 4.94 -1.35 11.33
C LYS A 141 4.18 -0.64 10.20
N THR A 142 3.87 0.64 10.38
CA THR A 142 3.21 1.46 9.35
C THR A 142 4.11 1.63 8.12
N ILE A 143 5.38 1.99 8.33
CA ILE A 143 6.37 2.12 7.25
C ILE A 143 6.53 0.80 6.49
N MET A 144 6.63 -0.32 7.21
CA MET A 144 6.69 -1.67 6.62
C MET A 144 5.49 -1.96 5.73
N GLY A 145 4.27 -1.66 6.19
CA GLY A 145 3.06 -1.87 5.39
C GLY A 145 3.05 -1.06 4.10
N ILE A 146 3.44 0.22 4.17
CA ILE A 146 3.56 1.10 3.00
C ILE A 146 4.62 0.55 2.03
N GLU A 147 5.81 0.21 2.53
CA GLU A 147 6.89 -0.34 1.72
C GLU A 147 6.48 -1.64 1.02
N TRP A 148 5.76 -2.51 1.72
CA TRP A 148 5.25 -3.74 1.15
C TRP A 148 4.32 -3.48 -0.04
N ILE A 149 3.37 -2.54 0.10
CA ILE A 149 2.47 -2.15 -0.99
C ILE A 149 3.25 -1.57 -2.16
N CYS A 150 4.14 -0.61 -1.92
CA CYS A 150 4.93 0.03 -2.98
C CYS A 150 5.78 -1.00 -3.76
N THR A 151 6.23 -2.06 -3.08
CA THR A 151 7.11 -3.07 -3.68
C THR A 151 6.35 -4.21 -4.36
N HIS A 152 5.24 -4.67 -3.77
CA HIS A 152 4.56 -5.91 -4.20
C HIS A 152 3.17 -5.68 -4.81
N CYS A 153 2.57 -4.51 -4.60
CA CYS A 153 1.27 -4.19 -5.16
C CYS A 153 1.12 -2.70 -5.54
N PRO A 154 2.04 -2.15 -6.36
CA PRO A 154 2.03 -0.72 -6.71
C PRO A 154 0.80 -0.28 -7.52
N GLN A 155 0.04 -1.22 -8.09
CA GLN A 155 -1.16 -0.95 -8.89
C GLN A 155 -2.42 -0.73 -8.05
N THR A 156 -2.36 -0.94 -6.72
CA THR A 156 -3.53 -0.69 -5.87
C THR A 156 -3.90 0.80 -5.87
N THR A 157 -5.19 1.11 -5.91
CA THR A 157 -5.66 2.50 -6.01
C THR A 157 -5.67 3.20 -4.65
N PHE A 158 -6.11 2.50 -3.60
CA PHE A 158 -6.22 3.05 -2.26
C PHE A 158 -5.68 2.09 -1.22
N VAL A 159 -5.10 2.67 -0.16
CA VAL A 159 -4.64 1.94 1.02
C VAL A 159 -5.23 2.59 2.25
N MET A 160 -5.79 1.80 3.14
CA MET A 160 -6.23 2.24 4.47
C MET A 160 -5.41 1.51 5.53
N LYS A 161 -4.76 2.26 6.41
CA LYS A 161 -4.21 1.71 7.66
C LYS A 161 -5.26 1.77 8.76
N THR A 162 -5.39 0.70 9.53
CA THR A 162 -6.24 0.64 10.72
C THR A 162 -5.65 -0.29 11.77
N ASP A 163 -6.28 -0.32 12.95
CA ASP A 163 -5.93 -1.19 14.08
C ASP A 163 -7.03 -2.26 14.29
N THR A 164 -6.75 -3.29 15.10
CA THR A 164 -7.67 -4.41 15.34
C THR A 164 -8.91 -4.06 16.16
N ASP A 165 -8.89 -2.95 16.87
CA ASP A 165 -9.95 -2.45 17.75
C ASP A 165 -10.89 -1.46 17.05
N MET A 166 -10.80 -1.37 15.72
CA MET A 166 -11.64 -0.52 14.88
C MET A 166 -12.66 -1.34 14.09
N PHE A 167 -13.78 -0.71 13.74
CA PHE A 167 -14.72 -1.22 12.75
C PHE A 167 -14.64 -0.40 11.47
N VAL A 168 -14.58 -1.07 10.33
CA VAL A 168 -14.62 -0.44 9.01
C VAL A 168 -15.90 -0.85 8.31
N ASN A 169 -16.62 0.11 7.72
CA ASN A 169 -17.71 -0.18 6.78
C ASN A 169 -17.15 -0.16 5.35
N PRO A 170 -16.77 -1.31 4.77
CA PRO A 170 -16.13 -1.35 3.45
C PRO A 170 -17.09 -0.92 2.33
N LEU A 171 -18.41 -1.13 2.49
CA LEU A 171 -19.41 -0.71 1.49
C LEU A 171 -19.43 0.81 1.35
N TYR A 172 -19.58 1.51 2.48
CA TYR A 172 -19.57 2.97 2.51
C TYR A 172 -18.21 3.55 2.08
N LEU A 173 -17.12 2.92 2.53
CA LEU A 173 -15.77 3.39 2.20
C LEU A 173 -15.50 3.30 0.69
N VAL A 174 -15.87 2.19 0.04
CA VAL A 174 -15.73 2.05 -1.42
C VAL A 174 -16.58 3.08 -2.16
N GLU A 175 -17.83 3.29 -1.75
CA GLU A 175 -18.70 4.30 -2.35
C GLU A 175 -18.08 5.71 -2.27
N LEU A 176 -17.51 6.05 -1.11
CA LEU A 176 -16.84 7.33 -0.91
C LEU A 176 -15.59 7.46 -1.79
N LEU A 177 -14.76 6.42 -1.86
CA LEU A 177 -13.50 6.43 -2.62
C LEU A 177 -13.74 6.46 -4.13
N VAL A 178 -14.78 5.80 -4.64
CA VAL A 178 -15.18 5.87 -6.06
C VAL A 178 -15.57 7.29 -6.47
N LYS A 179 -16.20 8.05 -5.55
CA LYS A 179 -16.55 9.46 -5.77
C LYS A 179 -15.34 10.40 -5.71
N LYS A 180 -14.19 9.95 -5.19
CA LYS A 180 -12.97 10.75 -5.16
C LYS A 180 -12.25 10.65 -6.50
N ASN A 181 -11.85 11.81 -7.03
CA ASN A 181 -11.11 11.88 -8.28
C ASN A 181 -9.70 11.30 -8.09
N GLN A 182 -9.34 10.28 -8.86
CA GLN A 182 -8.02 9.61 -8.82
C GLN A 182 -6.86 10.51 -9.27
N THR A 183 -7.16 11.71 -9.81
CA THR A 183 -6.14 12.69 -10.23
C THR A 183 -5.60 13.55 -9.09
N THR A 184 -6.15 13.42 -7.87
CA THR A 184 -5.67 14.14 -6.67
C THR A 184 -5.02 13.18 -5.68
N ASP A 185 -3.91 13.61 -5.08
CA ASP A 185 -3.30 12.90 -3.94
C ASP A 185 -4.27 12.94 -2.74
N VAL A 186 -5.05 11.87 -2.53
CA VAL A 186 -6.04 11.78 -1.45
C VAL A 186 -5.41 11.17 -0.20
N PHE A 187 -5.39 11.94 0.87
CA PHE A 187 -5.15 11.47 2.23
C PHE A 187 -6.27 11.98 3.14
N THR A 188 -6.99 11.10 3.82
CA THR A 188 -8.19 11.45 4.60
C THR A 188 -8.28 10.66 5.89
N GLY A 189 -9.02 11.18 6.86
CA GLY A 189 -9.23 10.59 8.17
C GLY A 189 -9.72 11.61 9.19
N SER A 190 -9.72 11.24 10.46
CA SER A 190 -9.93 12.19 11.56
C SER A 190 -8.64 12.96 11.81
N LEU A 191 -8.53 14.15 11.22
CA LEU A 191 -7.35 14.99 11.34
C LEU A 191 -7.32 15.67 12.71
N ARG A 192 -6.24 15.43 13.46
CA ARG A 192 -5.94 16.12 14.70
C ARG A 192 -4.97 17.26 14.42
N LEU A 193 -5.52 18.42 14.07
CA LEU A 193 -4.73 19.62 13.80
C LEU A 193 -4.34 20.27 15.12
N HIS A 194 -3.09 20.74 15.21
CA HIS A 194 -2.56 21.46 16.37
C HIS A 194 -2.41 20.65 17.66
N ASP A 195 -2.50 19.32 17.60
CA ASP A 195 -2.15 18.46 18.73
C ASP A 195 -0.65 18.58 19.07
N ALA A 196 -0.33 18.49 20.35
CA ALA A 196 1.03 18.52 20.87
C ALA A 196 1.36 17.21 21.60
N PRO A 197 2.65 16.86 21.78
CA PRO A 197 3.02 15.68 22.56
C PRO A 197 2.43 15.73 23.96
N ILE A 198 1.79 14.64 24.38
CA ILE A 198 1.27 14.49 25.74
C ILE A 198 2.47 14.38 26.68
N ARG A 199 2.59 15.32 27.63
CA ARG A 199 3.68 15.39 28.61
C ARG A 199 3.24 14.93 30.02
N ASN A 200 2.01 14.44 30.15
CA ASN A 200 1.52 13.87 31.40
C ASN A 200 1.98 12.41 31.50
N ASN A 201 2.58 12.04 32.62
CA ASN A 201 3.08 10.68 32.86
C ASN A 201 2.01 9.72 33.42
N HIS A 202 0.76 10.19 33.59
CA HIS A 202 -0.36 9.43 34.15
C HIS A 202 -1.49 9.15 33.15
N SER A 203 -1.28 9.47 31.87
CA SER A 203 -2.25 9.26 30.79
C SER A 203 -2.04 7.96 30.02
#